data_AF-X1RN30-F1
#
_entry.id   AF-X1RN30-F1
#
_cell.length_a   1.000
_cell.length_b   1.000
_cell.length_c   1.000
_cell.angle_alpha   90.00
_cell.angle_beta   90.00
_cell.angle_gamma   90.00
#
_symmetry.space_group_name_H-M   'P 1'
#
loop_
_entity.id
_entity.type
_entity.pdbx_description
1 polymer ?
#
loop_
_entity_poly.entity_id
_entity_poly.type
_entity_poly.pdbx_seq_one_letter_code
_entity_poly.pdbx_strand_id
1 'polypeptide(L)' 'YIPSLKLAFEYQGQQHFQPLQVWGGQKALQDLRVRDAHKVEICNKLGVKLITIDYTEPLVEDYIRKILIENGLLINSK' A
#
# COMPACT_ATOMS: atom_id res chain seq x y z
N TYR A 1 2.59 5.69 -8.02
CA TYR A 1 3.04 4.70 -9.02
C TYR A 1 4.27 5.23 -9.72
N ILE A 2 5.31 4.40 -9.86
CA ILE A 2 6.60 4.71 -10.46
C ILE A 2 6.76 3.76 -11.65
N PRO A 3 6.48 4.20 -12.88
CA PRO A 3 6.41 3.34 -14.06
C PRO A 3 7.72 2.61 -14.36
N SER A 4 8.86 3.29 -14.24
CA SER A 4 10.19 2.73 -14.52
C SER A 4 10.55 1.54 -13.62
N LEU A 5 9.95 1.44 -12.44
CA LEU A 5 10.16 0.36 -11.49
C LEU A 5 9.00 -0.65 -11.45
N LYS A 6 7.94 -0.41 -12.24
CA LYS A 6 6.64 -1.07 -12.07
C LYS A 6 6.25 -1.16 -10.59
N LEU A 7 6.34 -0.04 -9.87
CA LEU A 7 6.15 0.01 -8.41
C LEU A 7 5.01 0.95 -8.03
N ALA A 8 4.08 0.49 -7.21
CA ALA A 8 3.04 1.30 -6.61
C ALA A 8 3.18 1.28 -5.09
N PHE A 9 2.76 2.38 -4.46
CA PHE A 9 2.63 2.49 -3.01
C PHE A 9 1.19 2.81 -2.66
N GLU A 10 0.74 2.30 -1.53
CA GLU A 10 -0.53 2.69 -0.93
C GLU A 10 -0.37 2.87 0.58
N TYR A 11 -0.76 4.04 1.09
CA TYR A 11 -0.84 4.28 2.52
C TYR A 11 -2.20 3.83 3.05
N GLN A 12 -2.19 2.86 3.95
CA GLN A 12 -3.37 2.23 4.51
C GLN A 12 -3.75 2.97 5.80
N GLY A 13 -4.63 3.96 5.68
CA GLY A 13 -5.20 4.68 6.82
C GLY A 13 -6.00 3.77 7.77
N GLN A 14 -6.38 4.30 8.94
CA GLN A 14 -7.15 3.57 9.96
C GLN A 14 -8.46 2.94 9.42
N GLN A 15 -9.08 3.56 8.40
CA GLN A 15 -10.27 3.06 7.72
C GLN A 15 -10.10 1.69 7.06
N HIS A 16 -8.87 1.23 6.78
CA HIS A 16 -8.61 -0.10 6.20
C HIS A 16 -8.70 -1.23 7.24
N PHE A 17 -8.58 -0.89 8.53
CA PHE A 17 -8.50 -1.87 9.62
C PHE A 17 -9.78 -1.94 10.43
N GLN A 18 -10.40 -0.79 10.67
CA GLN A 18 -11.58 -0.68 11.54
C GLN A 18 -12.69 0.16 10.90
N PRO A 19 -13.96 -0.18 11.18
CA PRO A 19 -15.08 0.57 10.67
C PRO A 19 -15.13 1.93 11.35
N LEU A 20 -15.04 2.99 10.56
CA LEU A 20 -15.14 4.36 11.06
C LEU A 20 -16.48 4.95 10.62
N GLN A 21 -17.29 5.41 11.57
CA GLN A 21 -18.64 5.92 11.29
C GLN A 21 -18.62 7.11 10.32
N VAL A 22 -17.64 8.00 10.46
CA VAL A 22 -17.46 9.15 9.56
C VAL A 22 -17.19 8.77 8.10
N TRP A 23 -16.79 7.52 7.86
CA TRP A 23 -16.53 6.96 6.52
C TRP A 23 -17.62 5.98 6.05
N GLY A 24 -18.71 5.78 6.81
CA GLY A 24 -19.79 4.85 6.48
C GLY A 24 -19.73 3.50 7.20
N GLY A 25 -18.89 3.38 8.24
CA GLY A 25 -18.86 2.24 9.15
C GLY A 25 -18.51 0.91 8.48
N GLN A 26 -19.19 -0.16 8.88
CA GLN A 26 -18.86 -1.53 8.46
C GLN A 26 -18.99 -1.76 6.95
N LYS A 27 -20.01 -1.16 6.33
CA LYS A 27 -20.22 -1.30 4.88
C LYS A 27 -19.06 -0.69 4.10
N ALA A 28 -18.64 0.52 4.47
CA ALA A 28 -17.52 1.18 3.82
C ALA A 28 -16.20 0.42 3.97
N LEU A 29 -15.95 -0.20 5.13
CA LEU A 29 -14.80 -1.09 5.34
C LEU A 29 -14.84 -2.32 4.41
N GLN A 30 -16.02 -2.94 4.24
CA GLN A 30 -16.18 -4.07 3.32
C GLN A 30 -15.95 -3.66 1.86
N ASP A 31 -16.57 -2.56 1.43
CA ASP A 31 -16.41 -2.03 0.08
C ASP A 31 -14.96 -1.60 -0.21
N LEU A 32 -14.25 -1.09 0.81
CA LEU A 32 -12.83 -0.78 0.72
C LEU A 32 -11.99 -2.05 0.52
N ARG A 33 -12.22 -3.11 1.31
CA ARG A 33 -11.50 -4.39 1.16
C ARG A 33 -11.70 -5.03 -0.22
N VAL A 34 -12.90 -4.93 -0.80
CA VAL A 34 -13.16 -5.40 -2.16
C VAL A 34 -12.32 -4.62 -3.18
N ARG A 35 -12.27 -3.29 -3.05
CA ARG A 35 -11.45 -2.44 -3.94
C ARG A 35 -9.95 -2.69 -3.76
N ASP A 36 -9.50 -2.94 -2.54
CA ASP A 36 -8.10 -3.29 -2.24
C ASP A 36 -7.71 -4.62 -2.90
N ALA A 37 -8.57 -5.65 -2.80
CA ALA A 37 -8.37 -6.93 -3.48
C ALA A 37 -8.28 -6.76 -5.00
N HIS A 38 -9.19 -5.98 -5.60
CA HIS A 38 -9.14 -5.70 -7.04
C HIS A 38 -7.87 -4.95 -7.45
N LYS A 39 -7.39 -4.00 -6.64
CA LYS A 39 -6.13 -3.28 -6.88
C LYS A 39 -4.94 -4.24 -6.88
N VAL A 40 -4.86 -5.15 -5.91
CA VAL A 40 -3.82 -6.17 -5.84
C VAL A 40 -3.84 -7.06 -7.08
N GLU A 41 -5.03 -7.52 -7.49
CA GLU A 41 -5.19 -8.35 -8.69
C GLU A 41 -4.71 -7.63 -9.97
N ILE A 42 -5.12 -6.38 -10.16
CA ILE A 42 -4.70 -5.57 -11.32
C ILE A 42 -3.18 -5.35 -11.31
N CYS A 43 -2.60 -5.04 -10.15
CA CYS A 43 -1.15 -4.86 -10.02
C CYS A 43 -0.41 -6.14 -10.40
N ASN A 44 -0.84 -7.30 -9.87
CA ASN A 44 -0.26 -8.60 -10.20
C ASN A 44 -0.35 -8.91 -11.70
N LYS A 45 -1.52 -8.69 -12.32
CA LYS A 45 -1.73 -8.89 -13.76
C LYS A 45 -0.81 -8.03 -14.63
N LEU A 46 -0.52 -6.81 -14.20
CA LEU A 46 0.35 -5.88 -14.93
C LEU A 46 1.85 -6.03 -14.58
N GLY A 47 2.19 -6.96 -13.68
CA GLY A 47 3.54 -7.11 -13.14
C GLY A 47 4.00 -5.88 -12.36
N VAL A 48 3.06 -5.15 -11.76
CA VAL A 48 3.31 -4.01 -10.88
C VAL A 48 3.41 -4.53 -9.44
N LYS A 49 4.53 -4.26 -8.78
CA LYS A 49 4.69 -4.51 -7.35
C LYS A 49 3.93 -3.44 -6.58
N LEU A 50 2.97 -3.83 -5.76
CA LEU A 50 2.25 -2.93 -4.85
C LEU A 50 2.81 -3.10 -3.43
N ILE A 51 3.35 -2.03 -2.86
CA ILE A 51 3.80 -1.97 -1.47
C ILE A 51 2.77 -1.18 -0.67
N THR A 52 2.23 -1.77 0.39
CA THR A 52 1.33 -1.08 1.32
C THR A 52 2.10 -0.64 2.56
N ILE A 53 1.73 0.52 3.12
CA ILE A 53 2.31 1.04 4.35
C ILE A 53 1.16 1.36 5.30
N ASP A 54 1.15 0.70 6.45
CA ASP A 54 0.07 0.85 7.43
C ASP A 54 0.19 2.17 8.18
N TYR A 55 -0.94 2.73 8.62
CA TYR A 55 -0.93 4.01 9.34
C TYR A 55 -0.20 3.97 10.68
N THR A 56 0.02 2.77 11.22
CA THR A 56 0.79 2.52 12.43
C THR A 56 2.29 2.50 12.17
N GLU A 57 2.71 2.40 10.91
CA GLU A 57 4.11 2.33 10.53
C GLU A 57 4.73 3.74 10.35
N PRO A 58 6.02 3.91 10.64
CA PRO A 58 6.68 5.21 10.52
C PRO A 58 6.76 5.70 9.06
N LEU A 59 6.21 6.88 8.76
CA LEU A 59 6.39 7.54 7.46
C LEU A 59 7.69 8.36 7.41
N VAL A 60 8.82 7.71 7.65
CA VAL A 60 10.16 8.33 7.61
C VAL A 60 11.07 7.62 6.59
N GLU A 61 12.04 8.35 6.05
CA GLU A 61 12.88 7.89 4.95
C GLU A 61 13.55 6.54 5.24
N ASP A 62 14.16 6.37 6.41
CA ASP A 62 14.87 5.13 6.79
C ASP A 62 13.94 3.90 6.78
N TYR A 63 12.70 4.08 7.23
CA TYR A 63 11.70 3.02 7.25
C TYR A 63 11.25 2.66 5.82
N ILE A 64 11.01 3.67 4.97
CA ILE A 64 10.66 3.44 3.56
C ILE A 64 11.82 2.76 2.82
N ARG A 65 13.07 3.15 3.09
CA ARG A 65 14.26 2.51 2.53
C ARG A 65 14.35 1.04 2.95
N LYS A 66 14.10 0.73 4.22
CA LYS A 66 14.03 -0.65 4.71
C LYS A 66 12.98 -1.47 3.95
N ILE A 67 11.74 -0.98 3.85
CA ILE A 67 10.67 -1.67 3.11
C ILE A 67 11.08 -1.96 1.67
N LEU A 68 11.65 -0.97 0.99
CA LEU A 68 12.09 -1.09 -0.39
C LEU A 68 13.14 -2.20 -0.55
N ILE A 69 14.14 -2.26 0.35
CA ILE A 69 15.19 -3.28 0.35
C ILE A 69 14.59 -4.67 0.62
N GLU A 70 13.71 -4.81 1.62
CA GLU A 70 13.00 -6.06 1.92
C GLU A 70 12.16 -6.54 0.73
N ASN A 71 11.66 -5.61 -0.08
CA ASN A 71 10.96 -5.88 -1.33
C ASN A 71 11.90 -6.08 -2.53
N GLY A 72 13.20 -6.26 -2.32
CA GLY A 72 14.20 -6.57 -3.36
C GLY A 72 14.48 -5.40 -4.31
N LEU A 73 14.14 -4.17 -3.93
CA LEU A 73 14.47 -2.98 -4.69
C LEU A 73 15.80 -2.45 -4.18
N LEU A 74 16.86 -2.67 -4.98
CA LEU A 74 18.20 -2.16 -4.69
C LEU A 74 18.16 -0.63 -4.77
N ILE A 75 18.23 0.03 -3.62
CA ILE A 75 18.46 1.47 -3.57
C ILE A 75 19.97 1.66 -3.58
N ASN A 76 20.53 2.03 -4.73
CA ASN A 76 21.90 2.50 -4.77
C ASN A 76 21.94 3.85 -4.05
N SER A 77 22.52 3.87 -2.86
CA SER A 77 22.94 5.09 -2.18
C SER A 77 23.95 5.80 -3.08
N LYS A 78 23.75 7.09 -3.36
CA LYS A 78 24.84 7.96 -3.82
C LYS A 78 25.84 8.17 -2.70
#